data_AF-X1ALN6-F1
#
_entry.id   AF-X1ALN6-F1
#
_cell.length_a   1.000
_cell.length_b   1.000
_cell.length_c   1.000
_cell.angle_alpha   90.00
_cell.angle_beta   90.00
_cell.angle_gamma   90.00
#
_symmetry.space_group_name_H-M   'P 1'
#
loop_
_entity.id
_entity.type
_entity.pdbx_description
1 polymer ?
#
loop_
_entity_poly.entity_id
_entity_poly.type
_entity_poly.pdbx_seq_one_letter_code
_entity_poly.pdbx_strand_id
1 'polypeptide(L)' 'MPVLIIGNKFHDKEEITSDLIYENFDMDELAECGLLMQYFSINVLSENEKIIEAIRWLLKQII' A
#
# COMPACT_ATOMS: atom_id res chain seq x y z
N MET A 1 -4.38 11.02 -9.55
CA MET A 1 -5.04 10.85 -8.22
C MET A 1 -4.23 9.80 -7.47
N PRO A 2 -3.78 10.06 -6.23
CA PRO A 2 -2.99 9.07 -5.51
C PRO A 2 -3.86 7.92 -4.99
N VAL A 3 -3.33 6.70 -5.06
CA VAL A 3 -4.00 5.47 -4.59
C VAL A 3 -3.13 4.82 -3.52
N LEU A 4 -3.71 4.62 -2.34
CA LEU A 4 -3.07 3.88 -1.25
C LEU A 4 -3.65 2.46 -1.21
N ILE A 5 -2.80 1.45 -1.30
CA ILE A 5 -3.18 0.04 -1.19
C ILE A 5 -2.71 -0.50 0.17
N ILE A 6 -3.63 -1.03 0.96
CA ILE A 6 -3.34 -1.67 2.25
C ILE A 6 -3.60 -3.17 2.11
N GLY A 7 -2.52 -3.96 2.11
CA GLY A 7 -2.60 -5.40 2.29
C GLY A 7 -2.79 -5.70 3.76
N ASN A 8 -4.04 -5.79 4.20
CA ASN A 8 -4.32 -6.07 5.60
C ASN A 8 -3.95 -7.52 5.95
N LYS A 9 -3.12 -7.70 6.98
CA LYS A 9 -2.76 -9.02 7.53
C LYS A 9 -3.38 -9.21 8.91
N PHE A 10 -4.13 -10.29 9.13
CA PHE A 10 -4.75 -10.58 10.43
C PHE A 10 -3.83 -11.38 11.33
N HIS A 11 -2.87 -12.09 10.73
CA HIS A 11 -1.87 -12.89 11.44
C HIS A 11 -0.46 -12.55 10.94
N ASP A 12 0.53 -12.63 11.83
CA ASP A 12 1.94 -12.31 11.51
C ASP A 12 2.54 -13.20 10.40
N LYS A 13 1.89 -14.31 10.06
CA LYS A 13 2.33 -15.25 9.02
C LYS A 13 1.74 -14.97 7.63
N GLU A 14 0.84 -14.00 7.51
CA GLU A 14 0.26 -13.58 6.23
C GLU A 14 1.10 -12.46 5.59
N GLU A 15 2.40 -12.70 5.44
CA GLU A 15 3.25 -11.80 4.65
C GLU A 15 3.03 -12.08 3.17
N ILE A 16 2.13 -11.31 2.56
CA ILE A 16 2.09 -11.18 1.11
C ILE A 16 3.29 -10.32 0.72
N THR A 17 4.17 -10.86 -0.10
CA THR A 17 5.31 -10.10 -0.63
C THR A 17 4.81 -8.98 -1.52
N SER A 18 5.49 -7.82 -1.47
CA SER A 18 5.17 -6.67 -2.31
C SER A 18 5.08 -7.08 -3.78
N ASP A 19 6.02 -7.89 -4.26
CA ASP A 19 6.09 -8.38 -5.64
C ASP A 19 4.78 -9.02 -6.11
N LEU A 20 4.12 -9.81 -5.25
CA LEU A 20 2.86 -10.47 -5.58
C LEU A 20 1.72 -9.45 -5.78
N ILE A 21 1.72 -8.35 -5.02
CA ILE A 21 0.73 -7.27 -5.17
C ILE A 21 1.05 -6.44 -6.42
N TYR A 22 2.31 -6.14 -6.67
CA TYR A 22 2.72 -5.38 -7.87
C TYR A 22 2.32 -6.12 -9.15
N GLU A 23 2.53 -7.43 -9.21
CA GLU A 23 2.12 -8.27 -10.34
C GLU A 23 0.58 -8.44 -10.44
N ASN A 24 -0.15 -8.64 -9.35
CA ASN A 24 -1.61 -8.88 -9.43
C ASN A 24 -2.43 -7.62 -9.73
N PHE A 25 -1.89 -6.43 -9.47
CA PHE A 25 -2.58 -5.15 -9.69
C PHE A 25 -2.07 -4.39 -10.91
N ASP A 26 -1.21 -5.00 -11.73
CA ASP A 26 -0.58 -4.37 -12.91
C ASP A 26 -0.05 -2.97 -12.57
N MET A 27 0.63 -2.86 -11.44
CA MET A 27 0.99 -1.56 -10.85
C MET A 27 1.93 -0.75 -11.76
N ASP A 28 2.74 -1.44 -12.57
CA ASP A 28 3.62 -0.83 -13.56
C ASP A 28 2.83 -0.15 -14.69
N GLU A 29 1.80 -0.82 -15.24
CA GLU A 29 0.94 -0.24 -16.29
C GLU A 29 0.17 0.97 -15.77
N LEU A 30 -0.33 0.89 -14.54
CA LEU A 30 -1.02 2.00 -13.89
C LEU A 30 -0.07 3.17 -13.56
N ALA A 31 1.18 2.89 -13.21
CA ALA A 31 2.21 3.92 -13.03
C ALA A 31 2.54 4.62 -14.35
N GLU A 32 2.61 3.89 -15.47
CA GLU A 32 2.75 4.46 -16.82
C GLU A 32 1.57 5.36 -17.19
N CYS A 33 0.37 5.07 -16.69
CA CYS A 33 -0.81 5.92 -16.82
C CYS A 33 -0.78 7.17 -15.92
N GLY A 34 0.30 7.38 -15.15
CA GLY A 34 0.48 8.53 -14.27
C GLY A 34 -0.27 8.42 -12.94
N LEU A 35 -0.68 7.21 -12.53
CA LEU A 35 -1.21 6.99 -11.19
C LEU A 35 -0.06 6.89 -10.18
N LEU A 36 -0.16 7.68 -9.12
CA LEU A 36 0.74 7.61 -7.97
C LEU A 36 0.18 6.58 -7.01
N MET A 37 0.89 5.47 -6.84
CA MET A 37 0.40 4.36 -6.03
C MET A 37 1.46 3.88 -5.06
N GLN A 38 1.04 3.45 -3.88
CA GLN A 38 1.93 2.86 -2.89
C GLN A 38 1.21 1.75 -2.13
N TYR A 39 1.93 0.64 -1.95
CA TYR A 39 1.48 -0.51 -1.18
C TYR A 39 2.10 -0.51 0.23
N PHE A 40 1.29 -0.87 1.22
CA PHE A 40 1.75 -1.18 2.57
C PHE A 40 1.11 -2.48 3.06
N SER A 41 1.92 -3.38 3.62
CA SER A 41 1.45 -4.56 4.37
C SER A 41 1.29 -4.18 5.85
N ILE A 42 0.06 -4.20 6.34
CA ILE A 42 -0.30 -3.67 7.67
C ILE A 42 -1.25 -4.62 8.38
N ASN A 43 -0.99 -4.96 9.64
CA ASN A 43 -2.02 -5.44 10.54
C ASN A 43 -2.76 -4.23 11.12
N VAL A 44 -3.96 -3.95 10.61
CA VAL A 44 -4.72 -2.75 11.00
C VAL A 44 -5.14 -2.74 12.47
N LEU A 45 -5.06 -3.87 13.17
CA LEU A 45 -5.45 -3.99 14.58
C LEU A 45 -4.30 -3.68 15.54
N SER A 46 -3.03 -3.78 15.09
CA SER A 46 -1.87 -3.72 15.96
C SER A 46 -0.73 -2.81 15.47
N GLU A 47 -0.62 -2.55 14.17
CA GLU A 47 0.51 -1.81 13.56
C GLU A 47 0.20 -0.33 13.34
N ASN A 48 -0.20 0.39 14.40
CA ASN A 48 -0.57 1.81 14.34
C ASN A 48 0.49 2.72 13.66
N GLU A 49 1.78 2.47 13.91
CA GLU A 49 2.86 3.26 13.28
C GLU A 49 2.86 3.12 11.75
N LYS A 50 2.63 1.92 11.22
CA LYS A 50 2.54 1.70 9.77
C LYS A 50 1.28 2.33 9.17
N ILE A 51 0.17 2.33 9.91
CA ILE A 51 -1.04 3.05 9.51
C ILE A 51 -0.74 4.54 9.36
N ILE A 52 -0.07 5.13 10.36
CA ILE A 52 0.32 6.54 10.34
C ILE A 52 1.25 6.83 9.15
N GLU A 53 2.22 5.95 8.88
CA GLU A 53 3.13 6.07 7.74
C GLU A 53 2.40 6.02 6.39
N ALA A 54 1.49 5.07 6.22
CA ALA A 54 0.68 4.91 5.01
C ALA A 54 -0.22 6.13 4.74
N ILE A 55 -0.91 6.62 5.77
CA ILE A 55 -1.74 7.82 5.68
C ILE A 55 -0.86 9.05 5.39
N ARG A 56 0.30 9.17 6.04
CA ARG A 56 1.24 10.28 5.83
C ARG A 56 1.75 10.29 4.38
N TRP A 57 2.02 9.14 3.78
CA TRP A 57 2.38 9.05 2.37
C TRP A 57 1.24 9.61 1.49
N LEU A 58 -0.01 9.17 1.72
CA LEU A 58 -1.15 9.60 0.93
C LEU A 58 -1.38 11.12 1.02
N LEU A 59 -1.32 11.68 2.22
CA LEU A 59 -1.50 13.13 2.44
C LEU A 59 -0.44 13.95 1.70
N LYS A 60 0.81 13.49 1.64
CA LYS A 60 1.90 14.15 0.89
C LYS A 60 1.71 14.17 -0.62
N GLN A 61 0.79 13.35 -1.17
CA GLN A 61 0.48 13.36 -2.61
C GLN A 61 -0.72 14.27 -2.95
N ILE A 62 -1.46 14.73 -1.94
CA ILE A 62 -2.65 15.58 -2.12
C ILE A 62 -2.33 17.05 -1.88
N ILE A 63 -1.41 17.33 -0.95
CA ILE A 63 -0.92 18.66 -0.59
C ILE A 63 0.28 19.01 -1.45
#